data_AF-B4W301-F1
#
_entry.id   AF-B4W301-F1
#
_cell.length_a   1.000
_cell.length_b   1.000
_cell.length_c   1.000
_cell.angle_alpha   90.00
_cell.angle_beta   90.00
_cell.angle_gamma   90.00
#
_symmetry.space_group_name_H-M   'P 1'
#
loop_
_entity.id
_entity.type
_entity.pdbx_description
1 polymer ?
#
loop_
_entity_poly.entity_id
_entity_poly.type
_entity_poly.pdbx_seq_one_letter_code
_entity_poly.pdbx_strand_id
1 'polypeptide(L)'
;MTRQPHDQFAKQYLEELLSPLGTVETSRDVPSEVRQVDVWFVPASSPSTDSSNLGLLGKMAATACLFEPFRNAPTVAEIHGCLLKLYSLRAELLRKARREKRSVSEDELPLLWILSPSCSQRLLNGFSAKLSQDENWGEGVYFLPEFLRTALVAINQLPVSQDTLWLRVLGKRRTQQQAIEELLELPKESPWRRNILEILANWRINVDSSERLSNADRELIMNLSPAYFKWREEAVSEGRQEGIREGIREERRQMVENFLRVRFGEIDAELEAIIAPMLQLTPQVLTRLLFSLSREELLLWFGEGSGVEERFGEGKREKVENLLKVRFGEVDQELADKIAAMLELPHQELTPLLLTLSREELLEQLRGEHS
;
A
#
# COMPACT_ATOMS: atom_id res chain seq x y z
N MET A 1 19.55 1.57 27.42
CA MET A 1 20.81 0.84 27.15
C MET A 1 20.94 0.63 25.66
N THR A 2 22.14 0.82 25.10
CA THR A 2 22.50 0.91 23.67
C THR A 2 21.56 0.15 22.72
N ARG A 3 20.63 0.86 22.09
CA ARG A 3 19.75 0.35 21.03
C ARG A 3 20.62 0.03 19.81
N GLN A 4 20.76 -1.25 19.48
CA GLN A 4 21.42 -1.62 18.24
C GLN A 4 20.48 -1.30 17.06
N PRO A 5 20.93 -0.65 15.98
CA PRO A 5 20.09 -0.31 14.82
C PRO A 5 19.30 -1.48 14.22
N HIS A 6 19.76 -2.72 14.43
CA HIS A 6 19.05 -3.92 14.01
C HIS A 6 17.80 -4.25 14.82
N ASP A 7 17.83 -4.02 16.13
CA ASP A 7 16.69 -4.31 17.02
C ASP A 7 15.49 -3.43 16.64
N GLN A 8 15.74 -2.14 16.44
CA GLN A 8 14.71 -1.20 15.97
C GLN A 8 14.17 -1.57 14.58
N PHE A 9 15.05 -2.04 13.67
CA PHE A 9 14.65 -2.49 12.35
C PHE A 9 13.72 -3.70 12.42
N ALA A 10 14.10 -4.75 13.16
CA ALA A 10 13.31 -5.97 13.21
C ALA A 10 11.93 -5.70 13.81
N LYS A 11 11.83 -4.78 14.77
CA LYS A 11 10.56 -4.30 15.34
C LYS A 11 9.67 -3.63 14.30
N GLN A 12 10.16 -2.60 13.60
CA GLN A 12 9.40 -1.89 12.57
C GLN A 12 9.02 -2.80 11.40
N TYR A 13 9.96 -3.66 10.97
CA TYR A 13 9.74 -4.62 9.89
C TYR A 13 8.64 -5.63 10.24
N LEU A 14 8.67 -6.21 11.44
CA LEU A 14 7.65 -7.16 11.88
C LEU A 14 6.31 -6.47 12.17
N GLU A 15 6.33 -5.24 12.69
CA GLU A 15 5.13 -4.43 12.88
C GLU A 15 4.40 -4.19 11.55
N GLU A 16 5.11 -3.78 10.50
CA GLU A 16 4.52 -3.58 9.18
C GLU A 16 3.92 -4.88 8.62
N LEU A 17 4.66 -6.00 8.70
CA LEU A 17 4.20 -7.29 8.17
C LEU A 17 2.99 -7.85 8.93
N LEU A 18 2.94 -7.66 10.25
CA LEU A 18 1.94 -8.28 11.10
C LEU A 18 0.69 -7.40 11.31
N SER A 19 0.78 -6.08 11.10
CA SER A 19 -0.35 -5.15 11.34
C SER A 19 -1.63 -5.51 10.59
N PRO A 20 -1.60 -5.99 9.33
CA PRO A 20 -2.83 -6.39 8.64
C PRO A 20 -3.42 -7.73 9.11
N LEU A 21 -2.65 -8.51 9.89
CA LEU A 21 -3.10 -9.76 10.49
C LEU A 21 -3.64 -9.58 11.91
N GLY A 22 -3.37 -8.46 12.58
CA GLY A 22 -3.76 -8.27 13.98
C GLY A 22 -3.13 -7.06 14.65
N THR A 23 -3.27 -6.96 15.98
CA THR A 23 -2.68 -5.86 16.76
C THR A 23 -1.23 -6.17 17.06
N VAL A 24 -0.34 -5.25 16.71
CA VAL A 24 1.10 -5.32 17.02
C VAL A 24 1.44 -4.26 18.05
N GLU A 25 2.14 -4.66 19.12
CA GLU A 25 2.72 -3.74 20.08
C GLU A 25 4.24 -3.98 20.12
N THR A 26 5.04 -3.01 19.67
CA THR A 26 6.49 -3.06 19.76
C THR A 26 6.98 -2.50 21.10
N SER A 27 8.03 -3.11 21.67
CA SER A 27 8.64 -2.66 22.93
C SER A 27 7.68 -2.62 24.14
N ARG A 28 6.71 -3.54 24.22
CA ARG A 28 5.75 -3.62 25.34
C ARG A 28 6.46 -3.95 26.66
N ASP A 29 6.22 -3.15 27.70
CA ASP A 29 6.76 -3.37 29.04
C ASP A 29 6.10 -4.57 29.75
N VAL A 30 6.93 -5.44 30.33
CA VAL A 30 6.48 -6.60 31.12
C VAL A 30 6.77 -6.38 32.62
N PRO A 31 5.82 -6.65 33.53
CA PRO A 31 5.96 -6.35 34.96
C PRO A 31 6.82 -7.39 35.69
N SER A 32 8.12 -7.34 35.44
CA SER A 32 9.23 -7.84 36.28
C SER A 32 10.51 -7.20 35.76
N GLU A 33 11.11 -6.27 36.52
CA GLU A 33 12.30 -5.47 36.12
C GLU A 33 12.27 -5.02 34.63
N VAL A 34 11.37 -4.10 34.25
CA VAL A 34 11.21 -3.51 32.89
C VAL A 34 11.90 -4.31 31.77
N ARG A 35 11.34 -5.49 31.44
CA ARG A 35 11.79 -6.29 30.29
C ARG A 35 10.80 -6.09 29.16
N GLN A 36 11.31 -5.87 27.95
CA GLN A 36 10.49 -5.66 26.76
C GLN A 36 10.52 -6.92 25.90
N VAL A 37 9.34 -7.36 25.47
CA VAL A 37 9.23 -8.32 24.35
C VAL A 37 9.46 -7.52 23.08
N ASP A 38 10.21 -8.07 22.13
CA ASP A 38 10.51 -7.33 20.91
C ASP A 38 9.26 -7.13 20.06
N VAL A 39 8.51 -8.21 19.82
CA VAL A 39 7.22 -8.16 19.14
C VAL A 39 6.20 -9.05 19.84
N TRP A 40 5.09 -8.46 20.27
CA TRP A 40 3.89 -9.17 20.73
C TRP A 40 2.81 -9.10 19.65
N PHE A 41 2.29 -10.26 19.25
CA PHE A 41 1.30 -10.38 18.20
C PHE A 41 0.06 -11.13 18.68
N VAL A 42 -1.13 -10.59 18.34
CA VAL A 42 -2.42 -11.24 18.55
C VAL A 42 -3.21 -11.20 17.24
N PRO A 43 -3.57 -12.36 16.65
CA PRO A 43 -4.31 -12.38 15.39
C PRO A 43 -5.72 -11.80 15.55
N ALA A 44 -6.16 -11.06 14.54
CA ALA A 44 -7.53 -10.57 14.45
C ALA A 44 -8.50 -11.73 14.17
N SER A 45 -9.73 -11.64 14.68
CA SER A 45 -10.78 -12.62 14.38
C SER A 45 -11.23 -12.61 12.91
N SER A 46 -10.93 -11.53 12.18
CA SER A 46 -11.22 -11.38 10.75
C SER A 46 -10.13 -10.48 10.14
N PRO A 47 -8.98 -11.05 9.73
CA PRO A 47 -7.87 -10.28 9.18
C PRO A 47 -8.25 -9.67 7.82
N SER A 48 -7.72 -8.49 7.49
CA SER A 48 -8.01 -7.79 6.22
C SER A 48 -7.33 -8.43 5.01
N THR A 49 -6.37 -9.32 5.25
CA THR A 49 -5.55 -9.96 4.22
C THR A 49 -5.35 -11.44 4.55
N ASP A 50 -5.23 -12.28 3.52
CA ASP A 50 -4.93 -13.70 3.71
C ASP A 50 -3.49 -13.90 4.25
N SER A 51 -3.39 -14.62 5.37
CA SER A 51 -2.14 -15.04 6.01
C SER A 51 -1.22 -15.85 5.10
N SER A 52 -1.76 -16.53 4.08
CA SER A 52 -0.98 -17.30 3.11
C SER A 52 0.04 -16.45 2.34
N ASN A 53 -0.22 -15.14 2.18
CA ASN A 53 0.69 -14.20 1.54
C ASN A 53 2.01 -13.98 2.31
N LEU A 54 2.02 -14.29 3.61
CA LEU A 54 3.23 -14.24 4.45
C LEU A 54 3.88 -15.62 4.64
N GLY A 55 3.37 -16.66 3.98
CA GLY A 55 3.92 -18.01 4.02
C GLY A 55 4.13 -18.53 5.44
N LEU A 56 5.37 -18.93 5.74
CA LEU A 56 5.78 -19.45 7.03
C LEU A 56 5.60 -18.43 8.16
N LEU A 57 5.82 -17.14 7.93
CA LEU A 57 5.58 -16.11 8.94
C LEU A 57 4.07 -16.00 9.27
N GLY A 58 3.22 -16.08 8.25
CA GLY A 58 1.77 -16.13 8.43
C GLY A 58 1.33 -17.36 9.24
N LYS A 59 1.93 -18.52 8.95
CA LYS A 59 1.72 -19.76 9.71
C LYS A 59 2.15 -19.62 11.18
N MET A 60 3.28 -18.95 11.46
CA MET A 60 3.76 -18.67 12.83
C MET A 60 2.81 -17.74 13.60
N ALA A 61 2.10 -16.87 12.90
CA ALA A 61 1.16 -15.89 13.42
C ALA A 61 -0.30 -16.41 13.47
N ALA A 62 -0.53 -17.72 13.33
CA ALA A 62 -1.88 -18.29 13.40
C ALA A 62 -2.53 -18.17 14.79
N THR A 63 -1.71 -18.08 15.84
CA THR A 63 -2.14 -17.86 17.23
C THR A 63 -1.38 -16.68 17.83
N ALA A 64 -1.79 -16.21 19.00
CA ALA A 64 -1.02 -15.21 19.73
C ALA A 64 0.42 -15.69 19.92
N CYS A 65 1.40 -14.81 19.70
CA CYS A 65 2.80 -15.21 19.74
C CYS A 65 3.76 -14.05 20.03
N LEU A 66 4.98 -14.41 20.42
CA LEU A 66 6.10 -13.49 20.63
C LEU A 66 7.13 -13.76 19.53
N PHE A 67 7.69 -12.72 18.93
CA PHE A 67 8.88 -12.85 18.10
C PHE A 67 10.07 -12.14 18.76
N GLU A 68 11.18 -12.86 18.86
CA GLU A 68 12.45 -12.38 19.42
C GLU A 68 13.54 -12.55 18.34
N PRO A 69 13.74 -11.55 17.46
CA PRO A 69 14.69 -11.61 16.37
C PRO A 69 16.11 -11.26 16.82
N PHE A 70 17.05 -12.17 16.57
CA PHE A 70 18.45 -11.97 16.87
C PHE A 70 19.26 -11.65 15.62
N ARG A 71 20.19 -10.70 15.75
CA ARG A 71 21.20 -10.47 14.70
C ARG A 71 22.29 -11.53 14.71
N ASN A 72 22.61 -12.12 15.85
CA ASN A 72 23.65 -13.14 16.00
C ASN A 72 23.03 -14.45 16.51
N ALA A 73 23.75 -15.56 16.44
CA ALA A 73 23.29 -16.78 17.11
C ALA A 73 23.14 -16.48 18.62
N PRO A 74 21.95 -16.69 19.20
CA PRO A 74 21.70 -16.36 20.60
C PRO A 74 22.49 -17.31 21.51
N THR A 75 22.91 -16.77 22.65
CA THR A 75 23.48 -17.52 23.76
C THR A 75 22.39 -18.25 24.55
N VAL A 76 22.80 -19.24 25.35
CA VAL A 76 21.89 -19.93 26.28
C VAL A 76 21.21 -18.96 27.24
N ALA A 77 21.95 -17.93 27.71
CA ALA A 77 21.42 -16.92 28.61
C ALA A 77 20.34 -16.05 27.93
N GLU A 78 20.55 -15.67 26.67
CA GLU A 78 19.56 -14.90 25.90
C GLU A 78 18.28 -15.71 25.66
N ILE A 79 18.39 -17.01 25.33
CA ILE A 79 17.22 -17.90 25.18
C ILE A 79 16.45 -18.02 26.50
N HIS A 80 17.14 -18.21 27.64
CA HIS A 80 16.48 -18.19 28.95
C HIS A 80 15.80 -16.83 29.22
N GLY A 81 16.41 -15.74 28.77
CA GLY A 81 15.81 -14.41 28.79
C GLY A 81 14.47 -14.36 28.05
N CYS A 82 14.43 -14.85 26.81
CA CYS A 82 13.20 -14.93 26.02
C CYS A 82 12.14 -15.83 26.68
N LEU A 83 12.52 -16.99 27.22
CA LEU A 83 11.62 -17.87 27.96
C LEU A 83 11.02 -17.18 29.19
N LEU A 84 11.82 -16.42 29.93
CA LEU A 84 11.33 -15.64 31.07
C LEU A 84 10.35 -14.56 30.64
N LYS A 85 10.56 -13.91 29.48
CA LYS A 85 9.58 -12.97 28.90
C LYS A 85 8.26 -13.68 28.59
N LEU A 86 8.30 -14.84 27.91
CA LEU A 86 7.13 -15.66 27.62
C LEU A 86 6.34 -16.01 28.89
N TYR A 87 7.02 -16.55 29.92
CA TYR A 87 6.36 -16.96 31.15
C TYR A 87 5.77 -15.80 31.94
N SER A 88 6.43 -14.64 31.92
CA SER A 88 5.92 -13.42 32.56
C SER A 88 4.61 -12.96 31.90
N LEU A 89 4.56 -12.98 30.56
CA LEU A 89 3.36 -12.64 29.80
C LEU A 89 2.24 -13.68 30.02
N ARG A 90 2.56 -14.98 30.00
CA ARG A 90 1.59 -16.05 30.33
C ARG A 90 0.99 -15.84 31.71
N ALA A 91 1.82 -15.52 32.71
CA ALA A 91 1.35 -15.26 34.07
C ALA A 91 0.43 -14.03 34.14
N GLU A 92 0.66 -12.99 33.33
CA GLU A 92 -0.25 -11.85 33.21
C GLU A 92 -1.60 -12.24 32.59
N LEU A 93 -1.59 -12.96 31.46
CA LEU A 93 -2.80 -13.42 30.78
C LEU A 93 -3.65 -14.32 31.67
N LEU A 94 -3.03 -15.28 32.35
CA LEU A 94 -3.72 -16.17 33.29
C LEU A 94 -4.30 -15.40 34.49
N ARG A 95 -3.60 -14.39 35.02
CA ARG A 95 -4.14 -13.51 36.07
C ARG A 95 -5.33 -12.71 35.58
N LYS A 96 -5.29 -12.20 34.35
CA LYS A 96 -6.39 -11.46 33.72
C LYS A 96 -7.62 -12.36 33.57
N ALA A 97 -7.46 -13.55 32.99
CA ALA A 97 -8.58 -14.48 32.80
C ALA A 97 -9.19 -14.94 34.13
N ARG A 98 -8.37 -15.18 35.17
CA ARG A 98 -8.87 -15.49 36.52
C ARG A 98 -9.73 -14.36 37.10
N ARG A 99 -9.33 -13.09 36.92
CA ARG A 99 -10.14 -11.93 37.34
C ARG A 99 -11.46 -11.86 36.58
N GLU A 100 -11.44 -12.24 35.31
CA GLU A 100 -12.62 -12.30 34.42
C GLU A 100 -13.46 -13.59 34.61
N LYS A 101 -13.06 -14.49 35.52
CA LYS A 101 -13.69 -15.82 35.74
C LYS A 101 -13.80 -16.66 34.47
N ARG A 102 -12.86 -16.48 33.54
CA ARG A 102 -12.77 -17.20 32.28
C ARG A 102 -11.73 -18.32 32.39
N SER A 103 -12.04 -19.49 31.82
CA SER A 103 -11.07 -20.55 31.57
C SER A 103 -10.28 -20.24 30.28
N VAL A 104 -8.97 -20.49 30.31
CA VAL A 104 -8.06 -20.27 29.17
C VAL A 104 -7.56 -21.64 28.73
N SER A 105 -7.80 -22.02 27.47
CA SER A 105 -7.19 -23.23 26.90
C SER A 105 -5.71 -23.02 26.62
N GLU A 106 -4.94 -24.10 26.44
CA GLU A 106 -3.54 -23.97 26.03
C GLU A 106 -3.43 -23.25 24.67
N ASP A 107 -4.34 -23.45 23.74
CA ASP A 107 -4.29 -22.81 22.40
C ASP A 107 -4.40 -21.28 22.46
N GLU A 108 -5.01 -20.73 23.52
CA GLU A 108 -5.07 -19.28 23.76
C GLU A 108 -3.77 -18.70 24.33
N LEU A 109 -2.89 -19.55 24.87
CA LEU A 109 -1.60 -19.11 25.41
C LEU A 109 -0.61 -18.88 24.26
N PRO A 110 0.29 -17.91 24.40
CA PRO A 110 1.15 -17.57 23.29
C PRO A 110 2.31 -18.54 23.08
N LEU A 111 2.74 -18.64 21.82
CA LEU A 111 3.96 -19.33 21.43
C LEU A 111 5.13 -18.33 21.28
N LEU A 112 6.33 -18.71 21.69
CA LEU A 112 7.54 -17.90 21.50
C LEU A 112 8.33 -18.38 20.27
N TRP A 113 8.56 -17.48 19.32
CA TRP A 113 9.42 -17.68 18.15
C TRP A 113 10.74 -16.91 18.33
N ILE A 114 11.83 -17.64 18.52
CA ILE A 114 13.19 -17.07 18.56
C ILE A 114 13.77 -17.15 17.15
N LEU A 115 13.85 -16.01 16.47
CA LEU A 115 14.35 -15.93 15.10
C LEU A 115 15.86 -15.70 15.14
N SER A 116 16.64 -16.66 14.66
CA SER A 116 18.10 -16.60 14.71
C SER A 116 18.71 -16.76 13.32
N PRO A 117 19.79 -16.04 12.99
CA PRO A 117 20.49 -16.25 11.72
C PRO A 117 21.01 -17.68 11.60
N SER A 118 21.32 -18.36 12.71
CA SER A 118 21.70 -19.77 12.73
C SER A 118 21.58 -20.37 14.13
N CYS A 119 21.25 -21.67 14.19
CA CYS A 119 21.28 -22.44 15.43
C CYS A 119 22.33 -23.55 15.34
N SER A 120 23.22 -23.63 16.33
CA SER A 120 24.22 -24.69 16.39
C SER A 120 23.61 -26.00 16.90
N GLN A 121 24.15 -27.15 16.49
CA GLN A 121 23.69 -28.45 16.98
C GLN A 121 23.79 -28.58 18.50
N ARG A 122 24.83 -27.98 19.11
CA ARG A 122 24.98 -27.93 20.58
C ARG A 122 23.78 -27.24 21.23
N LEU A 123 23.33 -26.13 20.65
CA LEU A 123 22.22 -25.34 21.17
C LEU A 123 20.89 -26.08 20.97
N LEU A 124 20.65 -26.63 19.78
CA LEU A 124 19.46 -27.45 19.49
C LEU A 124 19.36 -28.65 20.45
N ASN A 125 20.46 -29.41 20.62
CA ASN A 125 20.51 -30.54 21.53
C ASN A 125 20.34 -30.12 22.99
N GLY A 126 20.97 -29.02 23.41
CA GLY A 126 20.91 -28.52 24.78
C GLY A 126 19.50 -28.15 25.23
N PHE A 127 18.68 -27.59 24.32
CA PHE A 127 17.28 -27.27 24.58
C PHE A 127 16.32 -28.40 24.16
N SER A 128 16.84 -29.54 23.69
CA SER A 128 16.03 -30.62 23.11
C SER A 128 15.09 -30.14 21.99
N ALA A 129 15.52 -29.14 21.22
CA ALA A 129 14.77 -28.55 20.13
C ALA A 129 14.80 -29.48 18.91
N LYS A 130 13.64 -29.91 18.42
CA LYS A 130 13.49 -30.90 17.34
C LYS A 130 12.54 -30.40 16.26
N LEU A 131 12.70 -30.92 15.04
CA LEU A 131 11.71 -30.70 13.99
C LEU A 131 10.36 -31.29 14.44
N SER A 132 9.27 -30.63 14.08
CA SER A 132 7.93 -31.16 14.32
C SER A 132 7.73 -32.45 13.53
N GLN A 133 7.16 -33.46 14.17
CA GLN A 133 6.83 -34.75 13.54
C GLN A 133 5.42 -34.77 12.94
N ASP A 134 4.51 -33.99 13.54
CA ASP A 134 3.09 -34.01 13.20
C ASP A 134 2.70 -32.90 12.21
N GLU A 135 3.49 -31.84 12.14
CA GLU A 135 3.21 -30.68 11.29
C GLU A 135 4.39 -30.39 10.35
N ASN A 136 4.08 -30.20 9.06
CA ASN A 136 5.08 -29.88 8.04
C ASN A 136 5.54 -28.40 8.16
N TRP A 137 6.40 -28.10 9.14
CA TRP A 137 7.03 -26.79 9.31
C TRP A 137 8.29 -26.60 8.45
N GLY A 138 8.85 -27.69 7.94
CA GLY A 138 10.07 -27.68 7.13
C GLY A 138 11.35 -27.55 7.94
N GLU A 139 12.47 -27.60 7.23
CA GLU A 139 13.81 -27.43 7.82
C GLU A 139 13.98 -26.02 8.40
N GLY A 140 14.79 -25.93 9.45
CA GLY A 140 15.09 -24.66 10.12
C GLY A 140 14.10 -24.25 11.21
N VAL A 141 12.99 -24.97 11.42
CA VAL A 141 12.01 -24.70 12.50
C VAL A 141 12.05 -25.80 13.55
N TYR A 142 12.61 -25.50 14.73
CA TYR A 142 12.85 -26.48 15.79
C TYR A 142 12.05 -26.15 17.05
N PHE A 143 11.14 -27.03 17.45
CA PHE A 143 10.31 -26.89 18.63
C PHE A 143 11.01 -27.46 19.87
N LEU A 144 10.98 -26.69 20.96
CA LEU A 144 11.29 -27.20 22.30
C LEU A 144 10.19 -28.18 22.75
N PRO A 145 10.43 -28.96 23.83
CA PRO A 145 9.40 -29.79 24.44
C PRO A 145 8.06 -29.06 24.62
N GLU A 146 6.97 -29.74 24.27
CA GLU A 146 5.60 -29.22 24.08
C GLU A 146 5.19 -28.11 25.07
N PHE A 147 5.32 -28.36 26.38
CA PHE A 147 4.85 -27.43 27.41
C PHE A 147 5.69 -26.15 27.55
N LEU A 148 6.87 -26.08 26.93
CA LEU A 148 7.69 -24.87 26.88
C LEU A 148 7.21 -23.86 25.84
N ARG A 149 6.33 -24.27 24.91
CA ARG A 149 5.66 -23.38 23.93
C ARG A 149 6.63 -22.42 23.23
N THR A 150 7.75 -22.96 22.77
CA THR A 150 8.84 -22.19 22.19
C THR A 150 9.42 -22.91 20.98
N ALA A 151 9.75 -22.15 19.95
CA ALA A 151 10.45 -22.63 18.77
C ALA A 151 11.69 -21.76 18.48
N LEU A 152 12.76 -22.43 18.06
CA LEU A 152 13.99 -21.84 17.53
C LEU A 152 13.93 -21.91 16.01
N VAL A 153 14.05 -20.75 15.35
CA VAL A 153 14.07 -20.66 13.89
C VAL A 153 15.49 -20.35 13.43
N ALA A 154 16.14 -21.32 12.77
CA ALA A 154 17.44 -21.16 12.14
C ALA A 154 17.27 -20.64 10.70
N ILE A 155 17.29 -19.32 10.54
CA ILE A 155 16.97 -18.64 9.28
C ILE A 155 17.87 -19.13 8.12
N ASN A 156 19.15 -19.40 8.37
CA ASN A 156 20.06 -19.89 7.33
C ASN A 156 19.76 -21.31 6.83
N GLN A 157 18.86 -22.04 7.49
CA GLN A 157 18.43 -23.39 7.09
C GLN A 157 17.06 -23.38 6.42
N LEU A 158 16.37 -22.23 6.40
CA LEU A 158 15.07 -22.13 5.74
C LEU A 158 15.23 -22.32 4.22
N PRO A 159 14.35 -23.11 3.57
CA PRO A 159 14.41 -23.34 2.13
C PRO A 159 14.23 -22.05 1.34
N VAL A 160 14.94 -21.89 0.22
CA VAL A 160 14.81 -20.73 -0.67
C VAL A 160 13.49 -20.85 -1.44
N SER A 161 12.48 -20.11 -0.98
CA SER A 161 11.14 -20.05 -1.55
C SER A 161 10.42 -18.77 -1.11
N GLN A 162 9.32 -18.43 -1.78
CA GLN A 162 8.47 -17.31 -1.36
C GLN A 162 7.91 -17.50 0.04
N ASP A 163 7.59 -18.74 0.44
CA ASP A 163 7.02 -19.05 1.76
C ASP A 163 7.92 -18.63 2.92
N THR A 164 9.25 -18.63 2.74
CA THR A 164 10.21 -18.28 3.81
C THR A 164 10.88 -16.93 3.59
N LEU A 165 10.54 -16.24 2.49
CA LEU A 165 11.20 -15.02 2.03
C LEU A 165 11.31 -13.98 3.14
N TRP A 166 10.18 -13.67 3.77
CA TRP A 166 10.08 -12.65 4.82
C TRP A 166 10.99 -12.93 6.03
N LEU A 167 11.13 -14.20 6.42
CA LEU A 167 12.04 -14.59 7.48
C LEU A 167 13.51 -14.52 7.03
N ARG A 168 13.82 -14.87 5.77
CA ARG A 168 15.19 -14.82 5.24
C ARG A 168 15.71 -13.39 5.04
N VAL A 169 14.84 -12.40 4.86
CA VAL A 169 15.20 -10.97 4.88
C VAL A 169 15.82 -10.55 6.23
N LEU A 170 15.39 -11.17 7.34
CA LEU A 170 15.96 -10.98 8.67
C LEU A 170 17.28 -11.74 8.89
N GLY A 171 17.71 -12.52 7.90
CA GLY A 171 18.92 -13.34 7.96
C GLY A 171 20.22 -12.53 7.90
N LYS A 172 21.30 -13.23 7.52
CA LYS A 172 22.64 -12.65 7.40
C LYS A 172 23.35 -13.10 6.15
N ARG A 173 24.37 -12.33 5.74
CA ARG A 173 25.27 -12.66 4.63
C ARG A 173 24.46 -13.08 3.40
N ARG A 174 24.84 -14.21 2.80
CA ARG A 174 24.22 -14.79 1.60
C ARG A 174 22.72 -15.03 1.75
N THR A 175 22.24 -15.47 2.92
CA THR A 175 20.80 -15.71 3.12
C THR A 175 19.99 -14.43 2.98
N GLN A 176 20.46 -13.35 3.59
CA GLN A 176 19.81 -12.04 3.47
C GLN A 176 19.95 -11.49 2.04
N GLN A 177 21.16 -11.56 1.46
CA GLN A 177 21.39 -11.08 0.10
C GLN A 177 20.45 -11.75 -0.91
N GLN A 178 20.32 -13.08 -0.88
CA GLN A 178 19.42 -13.84 -1.76
C GLN A 178 17.95 -13.45 -1.53
N ALA A 179 17.54 -13.28 -0.27
CA ALA A 179 16.18 -12.85 0.03
C ALA A 179 15.89 -11.41 -0.47
N ILE A 180 16.87 -10.51 -0.44
CA ILE A 180 16.73 -9.17 -1.03
C ILE A 180 16.62 -9.25 -2.56
N GLU A 181 17.42 -10.11 -3.21
CA GLU A 181 17.32 -10.35 -4.66
C GLU A 181 15.92 -10.87 -5.04
N GLU A 182 15.39 -11.86 -4.32
CA GLU A 182 14.04 -12.38 -4.52
C GLU A 182 12.95 -11.32 -4.26
N LEU A 183 13.11 -10.49 -3.22
CA LEU A 183 12.20 -9.38 -2.92
C LEU A 183 12.11 -8.38 -4.08
N LEU A 184 13.24 -8.12 -4.75
CA LEU A 184 13.31 -7.21 -5.89
C LEU A 184 12.63 -7.77 -7.15
N GLU A 185 12.50 -9.09 -7.24
CA GLU A 185 11.85 -9.80 -8.34
C GLU A 185 10.34 -9.98 -8.13
N LEU A 186 9.80 -9.73 -6.93
CA LEU A 186 8.35 -9.78 -6.69
C LEU A 186 7.59 -8.83 -7.64
N PRO A 187 6.34 -9.11 -8.03
CA PRO A 187 5.53 -8.20 -8.82
C PRO A 187 5.40 -6.80 -8.19
N LYS A 188 5.28 -5.74 -9.01
CA LYS A 188 5.14 -4.36 -8.51
C LYS A 188 3.82 -4.14 -7.77
N GLU A 189 2.82 -4.93 -8.14
CA GLU A 189 1.47 -4.96 -7.60
C GLU A 189 1.41 -5.70 -6.26
N SER A 190 2.51 -6.33 -5.83
CA SER A 190 2.57 -6.96 -4.51
C SER A 190 2.36 -5.91 -3.42
N PRO A 191 1.33 -6.07 -2.57
CA PRO A 191 0.94 -5.05 -1.59
C PRO A 191 2.06 -4.76 -0.57
N TRP A 192 2.94 -5.72 -0.34
CA TRP A 192 4.02 -5.64 0.63
C TRP A 192 5.33 -5.13 0.04
N ARG A 193 5.55 -5.30 -1.27
CA ARG A 193 6.86 -5.04 -1.89
C ARG A 193 7.28 -3.58 -1.70
N ARG A 194 6.39 -2.63 -2.02
CA ARG A 194 6.67 -1.19 -1.95
C ARG A 194 7.06 -0.77 -0.53
N ASN A 195 6.21 -1.10 0.44
CA ASN A 195 6.42 -0.72 1.85
C ASN A 195 7.70 -1.35 2.41
N ILE A 196 7.96 -2.62 2.11
CA ILE A 196 9.17 -3.30 2.58
C ILE A 196 10.42 -2.72 1.93
N LEU A 197 10.41 -2.42 0.63
CA LEU A 197 11.55 -1.75 -0.02
C LEU A 197 11.83 -0.39 0.59
N GLU A 198 10.81 0.38 0.95
CA GLU A 198 10.95 1.65 1.64
C GLU A 198 11.57 1.49 3.04
N ILE A 199 11.07 0.54 3.85
CA ILE A 199 11.64 0.25 5.17
C ILE A 199 13.12 -0.14 5.06
N LEU A 200 13.47 -1.02 4.12
CA LEU A 200 14.84 -1.45 3.88
C LEU A 200 15.73 -0.28 3.42
N ALA A 201 15.21 0.60 2.55
CA ALA A 201 15.92 1.79 2.08
C ALA A 201 16.18 2.78 3.22
N ASN A 202 15.16 3.10 4.02
CA ASN A 202 15.27 3.98 5.18
C ASN A 202 16.25 3.44 6.20
N TRP A 203 16.25 2.12 6.41
CA TRP A 203 17.19 1.52 7.33
C TRP A 203 18.64 1.62 6.84
N ARG A 204 18.90 1.34 5.55
CA ARG A 204 20.24 1.56 4.98
C ARG A 204 20.71 3.00 5.22
N ILE A 205 19.85 3.99 4.97
CA ILE A 205 20.16 5.42 5.19
C ILE A 205 20.52 5.68 6.66
N ASN A 206 19.72 5.16 7.59
CA ASN A 206 19.93 5.34 9.03
C ASN A 206 21.22 4.67 9.50
N VAL A 207 21.52 3.45 9.05
CA VAL A 207 22.78 2.78 9.40
C VAL A 207 23.97 3.55 8.82
N ASP A 208 23.90 3.97 7.55
CA ASP A 208 24.98 4.72 6.88
C ASP A 208 25.27 6.07 7.55
N SER A 209 24.27 6.68 8.19
CA SER A 209 24.43 7.94 8.94
C SER A 209 25.19 7.80 10.28
N SER A 210 25.52 6.57 10.70
CA SER A 210 26.18 6.31 11.98
C SER A 210 27.68 6.60 11.93
N GLU A 211 28.18 7.46 12.84
CA GLU A 211 29.61 7.87 12.89
C GLU A 211 30.61 6.71 13.10
N ARG A 212 30.16 5.58 13.64
CA ARG A 212 30.99 4.39 13.90
C ARG A 212 30.32 3.12 13.37
N LEU A 213 30.58 2.80 12.11
CA LEU A 213 30.12 1.57 11.48
C LEU A 213 30.96 0.37 11.95
N SER A 214 30.31 -0.62 12.54
CA SER A 214 30.90 -1.95 12.75
C SER A 214 31.00 -2.72 11.42
N ASN A 215 31.76 -3.82 11.41
CA ASN A 215 31.78 -4.72 10.25
C ASN A 215 30.39 -5.32 9.94
N ALA A 216 29.55 -5.51 10.97
CA ALA A 216 28.20 -6.01 10.81
C ALA A 216 27.27 -4.96 10.17
N ASP A 217 27.51 -3.67 10.44
CA ASP A 217 26.77 -2.55 9.84
C ASP A 217 27.17 -2.35 8.38
N ARG A 218 28.46 -2.51 8.05
CA ARG A 218 28.95 -2.46 6.66
C ARG A 218 28.38 -3.60 5.82
N GLU A 219 28.42 -4.84 6.33
CA GLU A 219 27.80 -6.00 5.67
C GLU A 219 26.32 -5.73 5.38
N LEU A 220 25.64 -5.13 6.36
CA LEU A 220 24.23 -4.83 6.23
C LEU A 220 23.95 -3.76 5.17
N ILE A 221 24.67 -2.64 5.19
CA ILE A 221 24.56 -1.58 4.20
C ILE A 221 24.76 -2.17 2.79
N MET A 222 25.75 -3.05 2.62
CA MET A 222 26.00 -3.71 1.34
C MET A 222 24.82 -4.58 0.90
N ASN A 223 24.29 -5.44 1.77
CA ASN A 223 23.17 -6.32 1.45
C ASN A 223 21.88 -5.55 1.10
N LEU A 224 21.66 -4.38 1.70
CA LEU A 224 20.46 -3.56 1.48
C LEU A 224 20.60 -2.55 0.34
N SER A 225 21.81 -2.34 -0.18
CA SER A 225 22.06 -1.38 -1.25
C SER A 225 21.20 -1.64 -2.50
N PRO A 226 20.99 -2.90 -2.95
CA PRO A 226 20.07 -3.18 -4.06
C PRO A 226 18.64 -2.70 -3.79
N ALA A 227 18.09 -2.95 -2.59
CA ALA A 227 16.75 -2.49 -2.19
C ALA A 227 16.64 -0.96 -2.23
N TYR A 228 17.63 -0.27 -1.66
CA TYR A 228 17.69 1.19 -1.70
C TYR A 228 17.74 1.77 -3.12
N PHE A 229 18.60 1.23 -3.99
CA PHE A 229 18.71 1.73 -5.35
C PHE A 229 17.42 1.51 -6.14
N LYS A 230 16.77 0.36 -5.93
CA LYS A 230 15.49 0.09 -6.58
C LYS A 230 14.39 1.03 -6.14
N TRP A 231 14.23 1.20 -4.82
CA TRP A 231 13.27 2.13 -4.26
C TRP A 231 13.51 3.56 -4.77
N ARG A 232 14.77 4.02 -4.82
CA ARG A 232 15.13 5.35 -5.34
C ARG A 232 14.82 5.50 -6.84
N GLU A 233 15.12 4.49 -7.65
CA GLU A 233 14.82 4.49 -9.09
C GLU A 233 13.30 4.63 -9.32
N GLU A 234 12.50 3.85 -8.59
CA GLU A 234 11.04 3.87 -8.69
C GLU A 234 10.47 5.21 -8.21
N ALA A 235 10.91 5.73 -7.08
CA ALA A 235 10.49 7.03 -6.56
C ALA A 235 10.82 8.18 -7.54
N VAL A 236 12.00 8.17 -8.16
CA VAL A 236 12.38 9.16 -9.17
C VAL A 236 11.53 9.02 -10.43
N SER A 237 11.23 7.79 -10.86
CA SER A 237 10.37 7.54 -12.02
C SER A 237 8.94 8.03 -11.79
N GLU A 238 8.36 7.73 -10.62
CA GLU A 238 7.04 8.21 -10.21
C GLU A 238 7.00 9.74 -10.16
N GLY A 239 7.96 10.37 -9.46
CA GLY A 239 8.04 11.83 -9.38
C GLY A 239 8.21 12.50 -10.75
N ARG A 240 8.94 11.88 -11.68
CA ARG A 240 9.04 12.37 -13.06
C ARG A 240 7.71 12.27 -13.81
N GLN A 241 6.99 11.16 -13.66
CA GLN A 241 5.69 11.00 -14.31
C GLN A 241 4.66 11.98 -13.74
N GLU A 242 4.64 12.17 -12.43
CA GLU A 242 3.79 13.14 -11.76
C GLU A 242 4.11 14.57 -12.21
N GLY A 243 5.39 14.96 -12.21
CA GLY A 243 5.81 16.29 -12.68
C GLY A 243 5.49 16.53 -14.16
N ILE A 244 5.57 15.51 -15.03
CA ILE A 244 5.13 15.63 -16.43
C ILE A 244 3.61 15.83 -16.50
N ARG A 245 2.82 15.07 -15.74
CA ARG A 245 1.36 15.20 -15.74
C ARG A 245 0.92 16.56 -15.23
N GLU A 246 1.54 17.04 -14.15
CA GLU A 246 1.29 18.37 -13.60
C GLU A 246 1.68 19.45 -14.60
N GLY A 247 2.86 19.36 -15.22
CA GLY A 247 3.32 20.30 -16.25
C GLY A 247 2.37 20.36 -17.47
N ILE A 248 1.91 19.22 -17.97
CA ILE A 248 0.91 19.16 -19.06
C ILE A 248 -0.41 19.82 -18.63
N ARG A 249 -0.85 19.58 -17.38
CA ARG A 249 -2.10 20.16 -16.86
C ARG A 249 -1.99 21.68 -16.74
N GLU A 250 -0.88 22.18 -16.25
CA GLU A 250 -0.61 23.61 -16.10
C GLU A 250 -0.45 24.31 -17.45
N GLU A 251 0.31 23.73 -18.38
CA GLU A 251 0.42 24.25 -19.75
C GLU A 251 -0.95 24.30 -20.43
N ARG A 252 -1.76 23.26 -20.26
CA ARG A 252 -3.12 23.22 -20.80
C ARG A 252 -4.02 24.28 -20.19
N ARG A 253 -3.91 24.53 -18.88
CA ARG A 253 -4.62 25.61 -18.20
C ARG A 253 -4.23 26.97 -18.78
N GLN A 254 -2.94 27.26 -18.87
CA GLN A 254 -2.44 28.50 -19.45
C GLN A 254 -2.87 28.70 -20.90
N MET A 255 -2.93 27.61 -21.69
CA MET A 255 -3.45 27.67 -23.05
C MET A 255 -4.92 28.11 -23.08
N VAL A 256 -5.77 27.53 -22.23
CA VAL A 256 -7.18 27.92 -22.10
C VAL A 256 -7.31 29.38 -21.68
N GLU A 257 -6.59 29.79 -20.63
CA GLU A 257 -6.61 31.17 -20.12
C GLU A 257 -6.19 32.18 -21.20
N ASN A 258 -5.08 31.93 -21.89
CA ASN A 258 -4.61 32.81 -22.96
C ASN A 258 -5.62 32.88 -24.10
N PHE A 259 -6.23 31.76 -24.45
CA PHE A 259 -7.23 31.72 -25.51
C PHE A 259 -8.48 32.52 -25.14
N LEU A 260 -9.03 32.32 -23.94
CA LEU A 260 -10.16 33.09 -23.42
C LEU A 260 -9.82 34.58 -23.37
N ARG A 261 -8.59 34.93 -22.95
CA ARG A 261 -8.13 36.32 -22.86
C ARG A 261 -8.07 37.00 -24.22
N VAL A 262 -7.53 36.30 -25.23
CA VAL A 262 -7.44 36.81 -26.60
C VAL A 262 -8.84 37.01 -27.20
N ARG A 263 -9.79 36.11 -26.93
CA ARG A 263 -11.14 36.19 -27.52
C ARG A 263 -12.08 37.14 -26.79
N PHE A 264 -12.02 37.20 -25.47
CA PHE A 264 -13.05 37.82 -24.64
C PHE A 264 -12.53 38.95 -23.74
N GLY A 265 -11.23 39.22 -23.72
CA GLY A 265 -10.63 40.25 -22.88
C GLY A 265 -10.25 39.73 -21.49
N GLU A 266 -10.60 40.43 -20.42
CA GLU A 266 -10.25 39.95 -19.07
C GLU A 266 -11.03 38.69 -18.70
N ILE A 267 -10.39 37.77 -17.99
CA ILE A 267 -11.02 36.56 -17.45
C ILE A 267 -11.69 36.95 -16.13
N ASP A 268 -13.00 37.15 -16.17
CA ASP A 268 -13.82 37.38 -14.98
C ASP A 268 -14.07 36.08 -14.20
N ALA A 269 -14.73 36.19 -13.04
CA ALA A 269 -15.01 35.05 -12.18
C ALA A 269 -15.89 33.96 -12.84
N GLU A 270 -16.75 34.33 -13.80
CA GLU A 270 -17.58 33.36 -14.52
C GLU A 270 -16.73 32.54 -15.48
N LEU A 271 -15.83 33.18 -16.22
CA LEU A 271 -14.90 32.50 -17.13
C LEU A 271 -13.85 31.67 -16.38
N GLU A 272 -13.37 32.15 -15.23
CA GLU A 272 -12.43 31.41 -14.40
C GLU A 272 -13.03 30.09 -13.88
N ALA A 273 -14.31 30.12 -13.49
CA ALA A 273 -15.01 28.95 -12.95
C ALA A 273 -15.14 27.80 -13.96
N ILE A 274 -15.22 28.10 -15.25
CA ILE A 274 -15.40 27.08 -16.30
C ILE A 274 -14.09 26.42 -16.77
N ILE A 275 -12.92 26.97 -16.42
CA ILE A 275 -11.63 26.43 -16.87
C ILE A 275 -11.42 25.01 -16.36
N ALA A 276 -11.68 24.75 -15.08
CA ALA A 276 -11.45 23.43 -14.49
C ALA A 276 -12.32 22.32 -15.14
N PRO A 277 -13.64 22.52 -15.38
CA PRO A 277 -14.46 21.64 -16.21
C PRO A 277 -13.92 21.43 -17.63
N MET A 278 -13.51 22.49 -18.32
CA MET A 278 -12.98 22.43 -19.68
C MET A 278 -11.70 21.58 -19.79
N LEU A 279 -10.85 21.59 -18.76
CA LEU A 279 -9.62 20.79 -18.72
C LEU A 279 -9.86 19.29 -18.62
N GLN A 280 -11.08 18.83 -18.29
CA GLN A 280 -11.44 17.40 -18.27
C GLN A 280 -11.65 16.81 -19.66
N LEU A 281 -11.87 17.66 -20.67
CA LEU A 281 -12.13 17.22 -22.04
C LEU A 281 -10.88 16.65 -22.70
N THR A 282 -10.99 16.03 -23.86
CA THR A 282 -9.82 15.72 -24.70
C THR A 282 -9.28 17.00 -25.36
N PRO A 283 -7.98 17.08 -25.72
CA PRO A 283 -7.41 18.26 -26.37
C PRO A 283 -8.13 18.65 -27.65
N GLN A 284 -8.56 17.67 -28.46
CA GLN A 284 -9.24 17.89 -29.73
C GLN A 284 -10.61 18.54 -29.52
N VAL A 285 -11.41 18.00 -28.58
CA VAL A 285 -12.71 18.56 -28.23
C VAL A 285 -12.55 19.97 -27.69
N LEU A 286 -11.68 20.13 -26.68
CA LEU A 286 -11.48 21.41 -26.02
C LEU A 286 -11.10 22.50 -27.02
N THR A 287 -10.19 22.19 -27.95
CA THR A 287 -9.76 23.12 -29.00
C THR A 287 -10.95 23.54 -29.88
N ARG A 288 -11.75 22.59 -30.38
CA ARG A 288 -12.94 22.91 -31.20
C ARG A 288 -13.92 23.83 -30.46
N LEU A 289 -14.25 23.51 -29.22
CA LEU A 289 -15.18 24.31 -28.41
C LEU A 289 -14.64 25.73 -28.18
N LEU A 290 -13.36 25.86 -27.83
CA LEU A 290 -12.70 27.16 -27.67
C LEU A 290 -12.78 27.99 -28.95
N PHE A 291 -12.49 27.42 -30.12
CA PHE A 291 -12.50 28.15 -31.39
C PHE A 291 -13.90 28.52 -31.89
N SER A 292 -14.92 27.72 -31.59
CA SER A 292 -16.23 27.86 -32.23
C SER A 292 -17.30 28.50 -31.34
N LEU A 293 -17.30 28.23 -30.04
CA LEU A 293 -18.36 28.72 -29.15
C LEU A 293 -18.16 30.19 -28.75
N SER A 294 -19.26 30.90 -28.48
CA SER A 294 -19.24 32.23 -27.88
C SER A 294 -18.94 32.18 -26.38
N ARG A 295 -18.71 33.33 -25.75
CA ARG A 295 -18.55 33.44 -24.28
C ARG A 295 -19.78 32.88 -23.57
N GLU A 296 -20.96 33.26 -24.01
CA GLU A 296 -22.25 32.88 -23.42
C GLU A 296 -22.50 31.37 -23.57
N GLU A 297 -22.12 30.79 -24.72
CA GLU A 297 -22.23 29.35 -24.95
C GLU A 297 -21.24 28.56 -24.08
N LEU A 298 -20.01 29.04 -23.89
CA LEU A 298 -19.06 28.42 -22.97
C LEU A 298 -19.58 28.47 -21.53
N LEU A 299 -20.13 29.60 -21.10
CA LEU A 299 -20.73 29.72 -19.77
C LEU A 299 -22.00 28.87 -19.61
N LEU A 300 -22.77 28.69 -20.68
CA LEU A 300 -23.93 27.82 -20.69
C LEU A 300 -23.51 26.36 -20.46
N TRP A 301 -22.54 25.87 -21.24
CA TRP A 301 -22.16 24.45 -21.25
C TRP A 301 -21.22 24.03 -20.11
N PHE A 302 -20.48 24.97 -19.52
CA PHE A 302 -19.50 24.66 -18.47
C PHE A 302 -19.75 25.37 -17.14
N GLY A 303 -20.64 26.36 -17.10
CA GLY A 303 -20.94 27.13 -15.91
C GLY A 303 -21.94 26.43 -14.99
N GLU A 304 -21.72 26.58 -13.68
CA GLU A 304 -22.65 26.14 -12.64
C GLU A 304 -23.23 27.38 -11.96
N GLY A 305 -24.39 27.86 -12.43
CA GLY A 305 -24.99 29.09 -11.91
C GLY A 305 -26.52 29.08 -11.92
N SER A 306 -27.12 29.85 -11.02
CA SER A 306 -28.57 30.12 -11.04
C SER A 306 -28.96 30.80 -12.37
N GLY A 307 -29.97 30.26 -13.06
CA GLY A 307 -30.42 30.75 -14.35
C GLY A 307 -29.75 30.14 -15.58
N VAL A 308 -28.89 29.11 -15.43
CA VAL A 308 -28.39 28.32 -16.58
C VAL A 308 -29.54 27.56 -17.24
N GLU A 309 -30.44 26.94 -16.48
CA GLU A 309 -31.61 26.23 -17.03
C GLU A 309 -32.58 27.16 -17.77
N GLU A 310 -32.82 28.36 -17.22
CA GLU A 310 -33.67 29.38 -17.85
C GLU A 310 -33.06 29.85 -19.17
N ARG A 311 -31.76 30.19 -19.15
CA ARG A 311 -30.99 30.52 -20.36
C ARG A 311 -30.93 29.35 -21.33
N PHE A 312 -30.91 28.10 -20.86
CA PHE A 312 -30.87 26.92 -21.71
C PHE A 312 -32.22 26.66 -22.40
N GLY A 313 -33.33 26.90 -21.71
CA GLY A 313 -34.68 26.71 -22.25
C GLY A 313 -34.98 27.60 -23.47
N GLU A 314 -34.50 28.84 -23.48
CA GLU A 314 -34.63 29.73 -24.64
C GLU A 314 -33.75 29.26 -25.81
N GLY A 315 -34.34 28.91 -26.94
CA GLY A 315 -33.58 28.45 -28.11
C GLY A 315 -32.82 27.14 -27.87
N LYS A 316 -33.27 26.28 -26.93
CA LYS A 316 -32.64 25.02 -26.54
C LYS A 316 -32.20 24.16 -27.73
N ARG A 317 -33.08 24.03 -28.74
CA ARG A 317 -32.83 23.27 -29.97
C ARG A 317 -31.64 23.80 -30.76
N GLU A 318 -31.59 25.10 -31.00
CA GLU A 318 -30.51 25.74 -31.76
C GLU A 318 -29.15 25.60 -31.04
N LYS A 319 -29.15 25.73 -29.70
CA LYS A 319 -27.96 25.55 -28.87
C LYS A 319 -27.42 24.11 -28.94
N VAL A 320 -28.31 23.12 -28.85
CA VAL A 320 -27.93 21.70 -28.99
C VAL A 320 -27.42 21.41 -30.40
N GLU A 321 -28.12 21.86 -31.44
CA GLU A 321 -27.72 21.70 -32.84
C GLU A 321 -26.35 22.34 -33.11
N ASN A 322 -26.10 23.55 -32.59
CA ASN A 322 -24.81 24.21 -32.72
C ASN A 322 -23.70 23.42 -32.00
N LEU A 323 -23.93 22.96 -30.77
CA LEU A 323 -22.93 22.16 -30.04
C LEU A 323 -22.61 20.85 -30.78
N LEU A 324 -23.63 20.12 -31.25
CA LEU A 324 -23.45 18.92 -32.06
C LEU A 324 -22.63 19.24 -33.32
N LYS A 325 -22.90 20.38 -33.96
CA LYS A 325 -22.17 20.81 -35.14
C LYS A 325 -20.69 21.06 -34.86
N VAL A 326 -20.39 21.74 -33.76
CA VAL A 326 -19.01 22.00 -33.32
C VAL A 326 -18.29 20.71 -32.94
N ARG A 327 -19.00 19.76 -32.31
CA ARG A 327 -18.46 18.48 -31.86
C ARG A 327 -18.18 17.52 -33.00
N PHE A 328 -19.15 17.32 -33.88
CA PHE A 328 -19.20 16.19 -34.80
C PHE A 328 -19.19 16.59 -36.28
N GLY A 329 -19.31 17.87 -36.63
CA GLY A 329 -19.39 18.33 -38.02
C GLY A 329 -20.83 18.53 -38.46
N GLU A 330 -21.19 18.21 -39.71
CA GLU A 330 -22.59 18.38 -40.15
C GLU A 330 -23.54 17.45 -39.38
N VAL A 331 -24.69 17.98 -38.98
CA VAL A 331 -25.75 17.20 -38.32
C VAL A 331 -26.51 16.42 -39.40
N ASP A 332 -26.13 15.17 -39.58
CA ASP A 332 -26.80 14.24 -40.49
C ASP A 332 -28.17 13.77 -39.94
N GLN A 333 -28.89 13.00 -40.76
CA GLN A 333 -30.24 12.53 -40.40
C GLN A 333 -30.24 11.69 -39.11
N GLU A 334 -29.19 10.91 -38.86
CA GLU A 334 -29.12 10.02 -37.68
C GLU A 334 -29.02 10.83 -36.37
N LEU A 335 -28.20 11.90 -36.36
CA LEU A 335 -28.17 12.84 -35.24
C LEU A 335 -29.47 13.65 -35.15
N ALA A 336 -30.00 14.11 -36.29
CA ALA A 336 -31.23 14.91 -36.33
C ALA A 336 -32.43 14.18 -35.70
N ASP A 337 -32.55 12.88 -35.93
CA ASP A 337 -33.61 12.02 -35.37
C ASP A 337 -33.51 11.89 -33.83
N LYS A 338 -32.32 12.11 -33.26
CA LYS A 338 -32.06 12.01 -31.82
C LYS A 338 -32.16 13.33 -31.06
N ILE A 339 -32.22 14.47 -31.74
CA ILE A 339 -32.32 15.79 -31.10
C ILE A 339 -33.56 15.88 -30.22
N ALA A 340 -34.71 15.34 -30.65
CA ALA A 340 -35.93 15.39 -29.85
C ALA A 340 -35.75 14.74 -28.47
N ALA A 341 -35.11 13.58 -28.40
CA ALA A 341 -34.81 12.89 -27.13
C ALA A 341 -33.82 13.70 -26.27
N MET A 342 -32.77 14.27 -26.88
CA MET A 342 -31.83 15.16 -26.18
C MET A 342 -32.54 16.37 -25.56
N LEU A 343 -33.58 16.89 -26.20
CA LEU A 343 -34.33 18.05 -25.72
C LEU A 343 -35.23 17.76 -24.51
N GLU A 344 -35.52 16.50 -24.21
CA GLU A 344 -36.26 16.10 -23.01
C GLU A 344 -35.35 16.03 -21.77
N LEU A 345 -34.04 15.85 -21.96
CA LEU A 345 -33.09 15.73 -20.85
C LEU A 345 -32.84 17.07 -20.14
N PRO A 346 -32.68 17.06 -18.79
CA PRO A 346 -32.20 18.20 -18.02
C PRO A 346 -30.79 18.63 -18.48
N HIS A 347 -30.47 19.92 -18.33
CA HIS A 347 -29.15 20.45 -18.73
C HIS A 347 -27.99 19.68 -18.08
N GLN A 348 -28.10 19.38 -16.78
CA GLN A 348 -27.05 18.68 -16.03
C GLN A 348 -26.80 17.24 -16.52
N GLU A 349 -27.82 16.57 -17.08
CA GLU A 349 -27.70 15.22 -17.64
C GLU A 349 -27.24 15.26 -19.10
N LEU A 350 -27.73 16.22 -19.87
CA LEU A 350 -27.42 16.36 -21.28
C LEU A 350 -25.98 16.82 -21.53
N THR A 351 -25.48 17.77 -20.73
CA THR A 351 -24.16 18.36 -20.88
C THR A 351 -23.01 17.33 -20.88
N PRO A 352 -22.90 16.41 -19.91
CA PRO A 352 -21.86 15.38 -19.96
C PRO A 352 -22.02 14.48 -21.19
N LEU A 353 -23.23 14.09 -21.58
CA LEU A 353 -23.45 13.29 -22.79
C LEU A 353 -22.90 13.97 -24.05
N LEU A 354 -23.20 15.26 -24.24
CA LEU A 354 -22.75 16.01 -25.40
C LEU A 354 -21.26 16.37 -25.35
N LEU A 355 -20.69 16.53 -24.15
CA LEU A 355 -19.31 16.98 -23.95
C LEU A 355 -18.29 15.86 -23.73
N THR A 356 -18.67 14.64 -23.34
CA THR A 356 -17.69 13.58 -23.06
C THR A 356 -17.79 12.42 -24.03
N LEU A 357 -18.96 12.11 -24.57
CA LEU A 357 -19.15 10.97 -25.47
C LEU A 357 -18.67 11.25 -26.90
N SER A 358 -18.20 10.19 -27.55
CA SER A 358 -18.06 10.12 -29.01
C SER A 358 -19.44 10.14 -29.69
N ARG A 359 -19.46 10.34 -31.02
CA ARG A 359 -20.71 10.33 -31.80
C ARG A 359 -21.42 8.98 -31.66
N GLU A 360 -20.66 7.90 -31.74
CA GLU A 360 -21.15 6.52 -31.69
C GLU A 360 -21.74 6.20 -30.32
N GLU A 361 -21.02 6.51 -29.23
CA GLU A 361 -21.49 6.31 -27.85
C GLU A 361 -22.74 7.14 -27.56
N LEU A 362 -22.81 8.39 -28.03
CA LEU A 362 -23.97 9.25 -27.87
C LEU A 362 -25.21 8.65 -28.56
N LEU A 363 -25.06 8.15 -29.78
CA LEU A 363 -26.14 7.51 -30.53
C LEU A 363 -26.58 6.19 -29.89
N GLU A 364 -25.65 5.41 -29.34
CA GLU A 364 -25.95 4.16 -28.64
C GLU A 364 -26.70 4.42 -27.33
N GLN A 365 -26.26 5.41 -26.54
CA GLN A 365 -26.92 5.78 -25.30
C GLN A 365 -28.37 6.23 -25.55
N LEU A 366 -28.59 7.01 -26.62
CA LEU A 366 -29.92 7.49 -27.02
C LEU A 366 -30.74 6.47 -27.83
N ARG A 367 -30.25 5.25 -28.05
CA ARG A 367 -31.07 4.12 -28.53
C ARG A 367 -31.85 3.44 -27.41
N GLY A 368 -31.42 3.57 -26.15
CA GLY A 368 -32.01 2.87 -25.00
C GLY A 368 -33.33 3.43 -24.45
N GLU A 369 -33.77 4.62 -24.87
CA GLU A 369 -34.94 5.32 -24.28
C GLU A 369 -36.28 5.08 -25.02
N HIS A 370 -36.31 4.17 -26.00
CA HIS A 370 -37.54 3.70 -26.63
C HIS A 370 -37.66 2.18 -26.52
N SER A 371 -38.03 1.69 -25.34
CA SER A 371 -38.71 0.40 -25.17
C SER A 371 -39.87 0.49 -24.20
#